data_AF-A0AAP2BIH8-F1
#
_entry.id   AF-A0AAP2BIH8-F1
#
_cell.length_a   1.000
_cell.length_b   1.000
_cell.length_c   1.000
_cell.angle_alpha   90.00
_cell.angle_beta   90.00
_cell.angle_gamma   90.00
#
_symmetry.space_group_name_H-M   'P 1'
#
loop_
_entity.id
_entity.type
_entity.pdbx_description
1 polymer ?
#
loop_
_entity_poly.entity_id
_entity_poly.type
_entity_poly.pdbx_seq_one_letter_code
_entity_poly.pdbx_strand_id
1 'polypeptide(L)' 'MFADKEPSIVINGVVLDHAQAVAVRNAISTHRVWLIDNGLGDDQLGKDLCEIYQARLGEVEDIMLYPPR' A
#
# COMPACT_ATOMS: atom_id res chain seq x y z
N MET A 1 0.38 -11.27 25.70
CA MET A 1 0.95 -10.93 24.39
C MET A 1 -0.23 -10.55 23.51
N PHE A 2 -0.62 -9.28 23.52
CA PHE A 2 -1.65 -8.81 22.60
C PHE A 2 -0.97 -8.80 21.24
N ALA A 3 -1.31 -9.77 20.39
CA ALA A 3 -1.01 -9.63 18.98
C ALA A 3 -1.78 -8.39 18.54
N ASP A 4 -1.07 -7.30 18.23
CA ASP A 4 -1.66 -6.09 17.70
C ASP A 4 -2.55 -6.51 16.53
N LYS A 5 -3.87 -6.32 16.68
CA LYS A 5 -4.82 -6.71 15.64
C LYS A 5 -4.49 -5.88 14.41
N GLU A 6 -4.17 -6.56 13.30
CA GLU A 6 -3.97 -5.89 12.02
C GLU A 6 -5.14 -4.94 11.70
N PRO A 7 -4.88 -3.78 11.08
CA PRO A 7 -5.93 -2.84 10.68
C PRO A 7 -6.97 -3.48 9.77
N SER A 8 -8.25 -3.25 10.05
CA SER A 8 -9.32 -3.65 9.13
C SER A 8 -9.28 -2.81 7.85
N ILE A 9 -9.50 -3.45 6.70
CA ILE A 9 -9.64 -2.76 5.42
C ILE A 9 -11.12 -2.65 5.08
N VAL A 10 -11.55 -1.45 4.69
CA VAL A 10 -12.92 -1.19 4.21
C VAL A 10 -12.84 -0.60 2.82
N ILE A 11 -13.52 -1.22 1.85
CA ILE A 11 -13.63 -0.71 0.48
C ILE A 11 -15.11 -0.49 0.18
N ASN A 12 -15.49 0.74 -0.18
CA ASN A 12 -16.88 1.11 -0.49
C ASN A 12 -17.89 0.69 0.60
N GLY A 13 -17.50 0.81 1.87
CA GLY A 13 -18.34 0.43 3.02
C GLY A 13 -18.37 -1.06 3.34
N VAL A 14 -17.70 -1.91 2.55
CA VAL A 14 -17.58 -3.35 2.81
C VAL A 14 -16.30 -3.63 3.59
N VAL A 15 -16.46 -4.18 4.80
CA VAL A 15 -15.32 -4.68 5.59
C VAL A 15 -14.82 -5.97 4.95
N LEU A 16 -13.55 -5.99 4.58
CA LEU A 16 -12.93 -7.16 3.98
C LEU A 16 -12.70 -8.25 5.02
N ASP A 17 -12.84 -9.51 4.61
CA ASP A 17 -12.38 -10.63 5.41
C ASP A 17 -10.85 -10.71 5.44
N HIS A 18 -10.31 -11.63 6.24
CA HIS A 18 -8.87 -11.77 6.40
C HIS A 18 -8.16 -12.10 5.07
N ALA A 19 -8.71 -13.00 4.26
CA ALA A 19 -8.07 -13.42 3.00
C ALA A 19 -8.07 -12.26 1.98
N GLN A 20 -9.18 -11.52 1.90
CA GLN A 20 -9.30 -10.33 1.07
C GLN A 20 -8.36 -9.21 1.52
N ALA A 21 -8.27 -8.98 2.83
CA ALA A 21 -7.35 -7.98 3.38
C ALA A 21 -5.88 -8.33 3.07
N VAL A 22 -5.49 -9.59 3.24
CA VAL A 22 -4.14 -10.08 2.88
C VAL A 22 -3.86 -9.90 1.38
N ALA A 23 -4.84 -10.19 0.51
CA ALA A 23 -4.69 -9.98 -0.92
C ALA A 23 -4.43 -8.51 -1.28
N VAL A 24 -5.14 -7.58 -0.64
CA VAL A 24 -4.93 -6.13 -0.83
C VAL A 24 -3.54 -5.70 -0.35
N ARG A 25 -3.10 -6.16 0.83
CA ARG A 25 -1.74 -5.88 1.33
C ARG A 25 -0.68 -6.36 0.35
N ASN A 26 -0.80 -7.60 -0.12
CA ASN A 26 0.14 -8.18 -1.08
C ASN A 26 0.16 -7.38 -2.39
N ALA A 27 -1.00 -6.99 -2.91
CA ALA A 27 -1.08 -6.21 -4.14
C ALA A 27 -0.40 -4.84 -4.00
N ILE A 28 -0.62 -4.14 -2.88
CA ILE A 28 0.00 -2.83 -2.62
C ILE A 28 1.52 -2.97 -2.49
N SER A 29 1.99 -3.90 -1.67
CA SER A 29 3.43 -4.08 -1.45
C SER A 29 4.16 -4.56 -2.70
N THR A 30 3.56 -5.49 -3.46
CA THR A 30 4.12 -5.95 -4.74
C THR A 30 4.19 -4.79 -5.74
N HIS A 31 3.13 -3.97 -5.83
CA HIS A 31 3.13 -2.83 -6.72
C HIS A 31 4.15 -1.77 -6.33
N ARG A 32 4.34 -1.52 -5.02
CA ARG A 32 5.37 -0.58 -4.53
C ARG A 32 6.77 -1.02 -4.95
N VAL A 33 7.12 -2.29 -4.72
CA VAL A 33 8.42 -2.84 -5.14
C VAL A 33 8.59 -2.71 -6.64
N TRP A 34 7.59 -3.11 -7.43
CA TRP A 34 7.63 -2.96 -8.88
C TRP A 34 7.84 -1.52 -9.31
N LEU A 35 7.15 -0.56 -8.69
CA LEU A 35 7.27 0.86 -9.01
C LEU A 35 8.67 1.43 -8.70
N ILE A 36 9.28 0.99 -7.60
CA ILE A 36 10.67 1.35 -7.24
C ILE A 36 11.65 0.83 -8.30
N ASP A 37 11.46 -0.42 -8.74
CA ASP A 37 12.39 -1.08 -9.66
C ASP A 37 12.23 -0.61 -11.12
N ASN A 38 11.01 -0.23 -11.53
CA ASN A 38 10.68 0.01 -12.94
C ASN A 38 10.34 1.47 -13.28
N GLY A 39 9.84 2.24 -12.31
CA GLY A 39 9.31 3.59 -12.57
C GLY A 39 8.09 3.62 -13.50
N LEU A 40 7.68 4.82 -13.92
CA LEU A 40 6.53 5.04 -14.83
C LEU A 40 6.93 5.74 -16.15
N GLY A 41 8.22 5.85 -16.42
CA GLY A 41 8.76 6.52 -17.60
C GLY A 41 9.91 7.49 -17.26
N ASP A 42 10.74 7.76 -18.25
CA ASP A 42 11.95 8.60 -18.09
C ASP A 42 11.71 10.08 -18.38
N ASP A 43 10.55 10.43 -18.93
CA ASP A 43 10.13 11.82 -19.11
C ASP A 43 9.74 12.47 -17.77
N GLN A 44 9.58 13.80 -17.79
CA GLN A 44 9.30 14.54 -16.57
C GLN A 44 7.97 14.09 -15.93
N LEU A 45 6.96 13.83 -16.76
CA LEU A 45 5.66 13.40 -16.28
C LEU A 45 5.74 12.03 -15.57
N GLY A 46 6.46 11.08 -16.15
CA GLY A 46 6.68 9.75 -15.57
C GLY A 46 7.40 9.80 -14.23
N LYS A 47 8.40 10.68 -14.10
CA LYS A 47 9.11 10.91 -12.83
C LYS A 47 8.20 11.53 -11.77
N ASP A 48 7.47 12.59 -12.12
CA ASP A 48 6.56 13.29 -11.21
C ASP A 48 5.46 12.33 -10.70
N LEU A 49 4.88 11.52 -11.60
CA LEU A 49 3.91 10.50 -11.23
C LEU A 49 4.51 9.43 -10.32
N CYS A 50 5.72 8.95 -10.64
CA CYS A 50 6.40 7.94 -9.85
C CYS A 50 6.62 8.42 -8.41
N GLU A 51 7.08 9.66 -8.22
CA GLU A 51 7.27 10.26 -6.89
C GLU A 51 5.95 10.34 -6.10
N ILE A 52 4.87 10.83 -6.73
CA ILE A 52 3.55 10.94 -6.08
C ILE A 52 3.02 9.57 -5.67
N TYR A 53 3.09 8.57 -6.56
CA TYR A 53 2.64 7.22 -6.25
C TYR A 53 3.48 6.57 -5.16
N GLN A 54 4.80 6.70 -5.19
CA GLN A 54 5.68 6.17 -4.14
C GLN A 54 5.38 6.80 -2.78
N ALA A 55 5.16 8.12 -2.72
CA ALA A 55 4.79 8.80 -1.48
C ALA A 55 3.47 8.26 -0.92
N ARG A 56 2.44 8.12 -1.77
CA ARG A 56 1.15 7.59 -1.32
C ARG A 56 1.16 6.12 -0.92
N LEU A 57 1.87 5.27 -1.67
CA LEU A 57 2.06 3.87 -1.27
C LEU A 57 2.82 3.78 0.05
N GLY A 58 3.76 4.71 0.30
CA GLY A 58 4.42 4.92 1.58
C GLY A 58 3.47 5.05 2.75
N GLU A 59 2.61 6.06 2.70
CA GLU A 59 1.62 6.32 3.74
C GLU A 59 0.67 5.13 3.97
N VAL A 60 0.26 4.46 2.89
CA VAL A 60 -0.65 3.32 2.97
C VAL A 60 0.02 2.12 3.64
N GLU A 61 1.29 1.83 3.34
CA GLU A 61 2.03 0.78 4.02
C GLU A 61 2.27 1.07 5.50
N ASP A 62 2.57 2.32 5.86
CA ASP A 62 2.73 2.71 7.26
C ASP A 62 1.46 2.44 8.07
N ILE A 63 0.30 2.76 7.51
CA ILE A 63 -1.00 2.47 8.13
C ILE A 63 -1.21 0.96 8.28
N MET A 64 -0.92 0.18 7.23
CA MET A 64 -1.22 -1.26 7.20
C MET A 64 -0.27 -2.10 8.07
N LEU A 65 1.01 -1.73 8.14
CA LEU A 65 2.07 -2.53 8.75
C LEU A 65 2.54 -1.99 10.10
N TYR A 66 2.42 -0.69 10.33
CA TYR A 66 2.89 -0.02 11.53
C TYR A 66 1.79 0.84 12.17
N PRO A 67 0.62 0.27 12.50
CA PRO A 67 -0.46 1.03 13.10
C PRO A 67 0.03 1.73 14.39
N PRO A 68 -0.31 3.01 14.60
CA PRO A 68 0.07 3.72 15.82
C PRO A 68 -0.51 3.00 17.04
N ARG A 69 0.33 2.87 18.08
CA ARG A 69 0.02 2.21 19.36
C ARG A 69 -1.08 2.90 20.15
#